data_AF-A0A498AMM6-F1
#
_entry.id   AF-A0A498AMM6-F1
#
_cell.length_a   1.000
_cell.length_b   1.000
_cell.length_c   1.000
_cell.angle_alpha   90.00
_cell.angle_beta   90.00
_cell.angle_gamma   90.00
#
_symmetry.space_group_name_H-M   'P 1'
#
loop_
_entity.id
_entity.type
_entity.pdbx_description
1 polymer ?
#
loop_
_entity_poly.entity_id
_entity_poly.type
_entity_poly.pdbx_seq_one_letter_code
_entity_poly.pdbx_strand_id
1 'polypeptide(L)'
;MSTPTLIGVAEFGARYTARLIQFGESPEVLVPLLRRIWTDTFRRDTDAMAAALLARDWWSLAINPRHRRWDPQPPVTGLGYPAVTEDDTIRQGSLRETLGGSLEWLYLLHLDQRLVVVYEATVHGRWLRHSAHHLDPFEDLFVTAPALDEGGAEMTVCTVCGAVDEIDHVEVPSIAGYGHDTATSCTRCGSSVATDPVFGGHVTRKPWPPHTPTTGSTR
;
A
#
# COMPACT_ATOMS: atom_id res chain seq x y z
N MET A 1 -6.55 19.62 2.38
CA MET A 1 -7.49 19.59 1.24
C MET A 1 -7.34 18.21 0.64
N SER A 2 -8.40 17.41 0.45
CA SER A 2 -8.24 16.12 -0.23
C SER A 2 -7.89 16.38 -1.68
N THR A 3 -6.85 15.71 -2.15
CA THR A 3 -6.32 15.88 -3.48
C THR A 3 -6.72 14.67 -4.32
N PRO A 4 -6.95 14.81 -5.63
CA PRO A 4 -7.27 13.67 -6.48
C PRO A 4 -6.15 12.62 -6.45
N THR A 5 -6.55 11.36 -6.32
CA THR A 5 -5.63 10.22 -6.29
C THR A 5 -6.11 9.13 -7.25
N LEU A 6 -5.22 8.22 -7.60
CA LEU A 6 -5.55 7.07 -8.45
C LEU A 6 -5.51 5.78 -7.63
N ILE A 7 -6.44 4.87 -7.89
CA ILE A 7 -6.40 3.51 -7.38
C ILE A 7 -6.52 2.52 -8.52
N GLY A 8 -5.67 1.50 -8.54
CA GLY A 8 -5.60 0.60 -9.67
C GLY A 8 -4.81 -0.67 -9.42
N VAL A 9 -4.46 -1.32 -10.52
CA VAL A 9 -3.70 -2.56 -10.55
C VAL A 9 -2.40 -2.32 -11.31
N ALA A 10 -1.31 -2.87 -10.77
CA ALA A 10 -0.03 -2.87 -11.46
C ALA A 10 -0.04 -3.88 -12.62
N GLU A 11 0.48 -3.46 -13.77
CA GLU A 11 0.66 -4.30 -14.96
C GLU A 11 2.16 -4.53 -15.22
N PHE A 12 2.45 -5.51 -16.08
CA PHE A 12 3.82 -5.79 -16.50
C PHE A 12 4.51 -4.57 -17.13
N GLY A 13 5.79 -4.39 -16.84
CA GLY A 13 6.62 -3.34 -17.46
C GLY A 13 6.37 -1.94 -16.90
N ALA A 14 6.05 -1.82 -15.60
CA ALA A 14 5.81 -0.55 -14.93
C ALA A 14 4.63 0.25 -15.56
N ARG A 15 3.62 -0.49 -16.01
CA ARG A 15 2.34 0.04 -16.48
C ARG A 15 1.29 -0.13 -15.40
N TYR A 16 0.19 0.60 -15.51
CA TYR A 16 -0.93 0.45 -14.60
C TYR A 16 -2.26 0.72 -15.31
N THR A 17 -3.31 0.15 -14.75
CA THR A 17 -4.70 0.48 -15.04
C THR A 17 -5.36 0.96 -13.75
N ALA A 18 -5.96 2.15 -13.74
CA ALA A 18 -6.47 2.79 -12.53
C ALA A 18 -7.76 3.59 -12.76
N ARG A 19 -8.44 3.89 -11.66
CA ARG A 19 -9.62 4.77 -11.55
C ARG A 19 -9.33 5.95 -10.65
N LEU A 20 -10.07 7.03 -10.86
CA LEU A 20 -9.92 8.25 -10.07
C LEU A 20 -10.64 8.12 -8.73
N ILE A 21 -10.00 8.60 -7.67
CA ILE A 21 -10.63 8.94 -6.40
C ILE A 21 -10.55 10.47 -6.25
N GLN A 22 -11.70 11.14 -6.35
CA GLN A 22 -11.78 12.61 -6.33
C GLN A 22 -11.28 13.19 -5.00
N PHE A 23 -11.74 12.61 -3.88
CA PHE A 23 -11.28 12.93 -2.54
C PHE A 23 -10.40 11.78 -2.07
N GLY A 24 -9.17 11.78 -2.57
CA GLY A 24 -8.14 10.88 -2.09
C GLY A 24 -7.74 11.19 -0.65
N GLU A 25 -7.16 10.18 -0.02
CA GLU A 25 -6.62 10.26 1.33
C GLU A 25 -5.13 9.90 1.30
N SER A 26 -4.40 10.30 2.34
CA SER A 26 -2.99 9.95 2.50
C SER A 26 -2.82 8.44 2.82
N PRO A 27 -1.61 7.90 2.64
CA PRO A 27 -1.37 6.46 2.80
C PRO A 27 -1.74 5.93 4.19
N GLU A 28 -1.56 6.75 5.23
CA GLU A 28 -1.85 6.41 6.63
C GLU A 28 -3.35 6.17 6.88
N VAL A 29 -4.21 6.76 6.04
CA VAL A 29 -5.67 6.61 6.12
C VAL A 29 -6.17 5.58 5.11
N LEU A 30 -5.69 5.66 3.86
CA LEU A 30 -6.24 4.84 2.78
C LEU A 30 -5.79 3.38 2.85
N VAL A 31 -4.53 3.11 3.22
CA VAL A 31 -4.04 1.72 3.31
C VAL A 31 -4.81 0.91 4.36
N PRO A 32 -4.99 1.38 5.61
CA PRO A 32 -5.83 0.67 6.58
C PRO A 32 -7.28 0.50 6.11
N LEU A 33 -7.85 1.49 5.42
CA LEU A 33 -9.20 1.38 4.85
C LEU A 33 -9.28 0.27 3.79
N LEU A 34 -8.30 0.19 2.87
CA LEU A 34 -8.23 -0.85 1.86
C LEU A 34 -8.12 -2.24 2.48
N ARG A 35 -7.32 -2.42 3.54
CA ARG A 35 -7.23 -3.70 4.29
C ARG A 35 -8.58 -4.14 4.86
N ARG A 36 -9.33 -3.18 5.41
CA ARG A 36 -10.66 -3.46 5.96
C ARG A 36 -11.67 -3.78 4.86
N ILE A 37 -11.68 -3.04 3.76
CA ILE A 37 -12.53 -3.35 2.60
C ILE A 37 -12.19 -4.75 2.06
N TRP A 38 -10.91 -5.06 1.89
CA TRP A 38 -10.44 -6.36 1.44
C TRP A 38 -10.90 -7.50 2.35
N THR A 39 -10.78 -7.34 3.67
CA THR A 39 -11.14 -8.37 4.66
C THR A 39 -12.65 -8.49 4.84
N ASP A 40 -13.32 -7.37 5.09
CA ASP A 40 -14.71 -7.34 5.56
C ASP A 40 -15.71 -7.46 4.38
N THR A 41 -15.40 -6.86 3.23
CA THR A 41 -16.28 -6.86 2.05
C THR A 41 -15.95 -7.99 1.09
N PHE A 42 -14.66 -8.16 0.76
CA PHE A 42 -14.21 -9.11 -0.27
C PHE A 42 -13.70 -10.43 0.29
N ARG A 43 -13.75 -10.64 1.62
CA ARG A 43 -13.31 -11.88 2.28
C ARG A 43 -11.91 -12.32 1.85
N ARG A 44 -11.01 -11.35 1.69
CA ARG A 44 -9.62 -11.53 1.25
C ARG A 44 -9.43 -11.93 -0.23
N ASP A 45 -10.45 -11.73 -1.06
CA ASP A 45 -10.35 -11.89 -2.52
C ASP A 45 -9.81 -10.60 -3.16
N THR A 46 -8.52 -10.61 -3.51
CA THR A 46 -7.83 -9.45 -4.09
C THR A 46 -8.31 -9.15 -5.50
N ASP A 47 -8.59 -10.17 -6.31
CA ASP A 47 -9.07 -10.04 -7.68
C ASP A 47 -10.47 -9.42 -7.71
N ALA A 48 -11.38 -9.91 -6.85
CA ALA A 48 -12.73 -9.36 -6.74
C ALA A 48 -12.71 -7.90 -6.24
N MET A 49 -11.83 -7.57 -5.29
CA MET A 49 -11.66 -6.19 -4.82
C MET A 49 -11.14 -5.29 -5.94
N ALA A 50 -10.11 -5.73 -6.66
CA ALA A 50 -9.54 -4.96 -7.76
C ALA A 50 -10.55 -4.73 -8.88
N ALA A 51 -11.30 -5.77 -9.29
CA ALA A 51 -12.35 -5.66 -10.28
C ALA A 51 -13.44 -4.65 -9.84
N ALA A 52 -13.82 -4.67 -8.56
CA ALA A 52 -14.81 -3.73 -8.03
C ALA A 52 -14.29 -2.29 -8.00
N LEU A 53 -13.04 -2.07 -7.57
CA LEU A 53 -12.40 -0.75 -7.57
C LEU A 53 -12.23 -0.18 -8.98
N LEU A 54 -11.93 -1.04 -9.97
CA LEU A 54 -11.78 -0.64 -11.37
C LEU A 54 -13.11 -0.46 -12.12
N ALA A 55 -14.25 -0.82 -11.52
CA ALA A 55 -15.54 -0.80 -12.19
C ALA A 55 -16.07 0.62 -12.46
N ARG A 56 -15.56 1.65 -11.77
CA ARG A 56 -15.98 3.06 -11.90
C ARG A 56 -15.01 3.99 -11.16
N ASP A 57 -15.14 5.28 -11.41
CA ASP A 57 -14.52 6.30 -10.56
C ASP A 57 -15.23 6.48 -9.22
N TRP A 58 -14.48 6.99 -8.25
CA TRP A 58 -14.91 7.13 -6.86
C TRP A 58 -14.86 8.58 -6.43
N TRP A 59 -15.91 9.02 -5.76
CA TRP A 59 -15.85 10.28 -5.02
C TRP A 59 -14.95 10.11 -3.80
N SER A 60 -15.19 9.06 -3.01
CA SER A 60 -14.29 8.61 -1.94
C SER A 60 -14.57 7.15 -1.59
N LEU A 61 -13.57 6.47 -1.04
CA LEU A 61 -13.75 5.11 -0.51
C LEU A 61 -14.24 5.14 0.93
N ALA A 62 -15.07 4.18 1.31
CA ALA A 62 -15.56 4.01 2.67
C ALA A 62 -16.10 2.60 2.89
N ILE A 63 -15.85 2.05 4.07
CA ILE A 63 -16.35 0.71 4.42
C ILE A 63 -17.85 0.69 4.72
N ASN A 64 -18.35 1.73 5.39
CA ASN A 64 -19.76 1.86 5.76
C ASN A 64 -20.31 3.19 5.24
N PRO A 65 -20.43 3.35 3.90
CA PRO A 65 -20.93 4.59 3.33
C PRO A 65 -22.41 4.75 3.69
N ARG A 66 -22.77 5.93 4.21
CA ARG A 66 -24.17 6.26 4.53
C ARG A 66 -24.75 7.01 3.35
N HIS A 67 -26.00 6.69 3.00
CA HIS A 67 -26.69 7.42 1.95
C HIS A 67 -26.71 8.92 2.27
N ARG A 68 -26.22 9.74 1.34
CA ARG A 68 -26.19 11.20 1.46
C ARG A 68 -27.29 11.77 0.59
N ARG A 69 -28.08 12.70 1.15
CA ARG A 69 -29.26 13.26 0.47
C ARG A 69 -28.92 14.03 -0.81
N TRP A 70 -27.68 14.50 -0.93
CA TRP A 70 -27.17 15.33 -2.01
C TRP A 70 -26.36 14.53 -3.05
N ASP A 71 -26.12 13.25 -2.80
CA ASP A 71 -25.27 12.41 -3.64
C ASP A 71 -26.16 11.72 -4.68
N PRO A 72 -25.94 11.93 -6.00
CA PRO A 72 -26.88 11.45 -7.02
C PRO A 72 -26.92 9.93 -7.12
N GLN A 73 -25.85 9.25 -6.70
CA GLN A 73 -25.76 7.80 -6.79
C GLN A 73 -25.75 7.11 -5.43
N PRO A 74 -26.42 5.95 -5.34
CA PRO A 74 -26.41 5.19 -4.11
C PRO A 74 -24.97 4.71 -3.83
N PRO A 75 -24.53 4.76 -2.58
CA PRO A 75 -23.21 4.26 -2.23
C PRO A 75 -23.12 2.75 -2.48
N VAL A 76 -21.91 2.30 -2.82
CA VAL A 76 -21.61 0.88 -2.95
C VAL A 76 -21.23 0.35 -1.58
N THR A 77 -22.08 -0.51 -1.02
CA THR A 77 -21.86 -1.14 0.28
C THR A 77 -20.47 -1.76 0.34
N GLY A 78 -19.71 -1.43 1.40
CA GLY A 78 -18.39 -2.00 1.62
C GLY A 78 -17.27 -1.42 0.76
N LEU A 79 -17.53 -0.40 -0.07
CA LEU A 79 -16.54 0.13 -1.02
C LEU A 79 -16.47 1.65 -1.04
N GLY A 80 -17.60 2.35 -1.13
CA GLY A 80 -17.61 3.82 -1.03
C GLY A 80 -18.68 4.52 -1.86
N TYR A 81 -18.39 5.77 -2.22
CA TYR A 81 -19.27 6.65 -2.96
C TYR A 81 -18.79 6.74 -4.41
N PRO A 82 -19.58 6.28 -5.39
CA PRO A 82 -19.20 6.40 -6.80
C PRO A 82 -19.20 7.87 -7.24
N ALA A 83 -18.26 8.24 -8.11
CA ALA A 83 -18.29 9.55 -8.75
C ALA A 83 -19.26 9.53 -9.94
N VAL A 84 -19.96 10.64 -10.18
CA VAL A 84 -20.72 10.87 -11.42
C VAL A 84 -19.84 11.71 -12.33
N THR A 85 -19.00 11.04 -13.12
CA THR A 85 -18.14 11.67 -14.12
C THR A 85 -18.70 11.37 -15.51
N GLU A 86 -18.69 12.37 -16.40
CA GLU A 86 -19.02 12.16 -17.82
C GLU A 86 -17.94 11.29 -18.51
N ASP A 87 -16.71 11.36 -18.01
CA ASP A 87 -15.56 10.54 -18.43
C ASP A 87 -15.31 9.40 -17.44
N ASP A 88 -16.16 8.37 -17.43
CA ASP A 88 -15.90 7.09 -16.73
C ASP A 88 -14.86 6.25 -17.51
N THR A 89 -13.75 6.88 -17.91
CA THR A 89 -12.69 6.22 -18.68
C THR A 89 -11.64 5.65 -17.75
N ILE A 90 -11.34 4.37 -17.93
CA ILE A 90 -10.30 3.71 -17.15
C ILE A 90 -8.95 4.27 -17.58
N ARG A 91 -8.17 4.79 -16.62
CA ARG A 91 -6.88 5.39 -16.91
C ARG A 91 -5.84 4.29 -17.07
N GLN A 92 -5.19 4.26 -18.22
CA GLN A 92 -4.00 3.43 -18.45
C GLN A 92 -2.78 4.34 -18.54
N GLY A 93 -1.74 4.03 -17.78
CA GLY A 93 -0.55 4.87 -17.70
C GLY A 93 0.74 4.08 -17.50
N SER A 94 1.84 4.81 -17.41
CA SER A 94 3.13 4.26 -17.04
C SER A 94 3.66 4.95 -15.80
N LEU A 95 4.30 4.19 -14.90
CA LEU A 95 5.04 4.76 -13.77
C LEU A 95 6.22 5.65 -14.21
N ARG A 96 6.59 5.61 -15.49
CA ARG A 96 7.64 6.45 -16.08
C ARG A 96 7.12 7.72 -16.73
N GLU A 97 5.80 7.93 -16.74
CA GLU A 97 5.23 9.12 -17.35
C GLU A 97 5.55 10.38 -16.54
N THR A 98 5.78 11.49 -17.23
CA THR A 98 5.79 12.81 -16.61
C THR A 98 4.35 13.22 -16.34
N LEU A 99 4.08 13.65 -15.13
CA LEU A 99 2.73 14.03 -14.71
C LEU A 99 2.58 15.54 -14.72
N GLY A 100 1.52 16.01 -15.36
CA GLY A 100 0.98 17.35 -15.19
C GLY A 100 -0.27 17.31 -14.31
N GLY A 101 -0.55 18.41 -13.61
CA GLY A 101 -1.78 18.58 -12.83
C GLY A 101 -1.64 18.29 -11.34
N SER A 102 -2.79 18.07 -10.69
CA SER A 102 -2.94 18.01 -9.23
C SER A 102 -3.09 16.57 -8.70
N LEU A 103 -2.42 15.59 -9.30
CA LEU A 103 -2.44 14.22 -8.75
C LEU A 103 -1.41 14.09 -7.63
N GLU A 104 -1.84 13.59 -6.48
CA GLU A 104 -0.97 13.43 -5.31
C GLU A 104 -0.46 12.00 -5.17
N TRP A 105 -1.39 11.04 -5.08
CA TRP A 105 -1.09 9.64 -4.79
C TRP A 105 -1.60 8.70 -5.87
N LEU A 106 -0.89 7.58 -6.03
CA LEU A 106 -1.31 6.43 -6.81
C LEU A 106 -1.15 5.17 -5.96
N TYR A 107 -2.23 4.43 -5.81
CA TYR A 107 -2.31 3.16 -5.06
C TYR A 107 -2.46 2.00 -6.04
N LEU A 108 -1.44 1.16 -6.15
CA LEU A 108 -1.44 0.01 -7.05
C LEU A 108 -1.53 -1.30 -6.28
N LEU A 109 -2.57 -2.07 -6.59
CA LEU A 109 -2.71 -3.45 -6.16
C LEU A 109 -1.82 -4.36 -7.02
N HIS A 110 -0.95 -5.11 -6.37
CA HIS A 110 -0.23 -6.23 -6.98
C HIS A 110 -0.94 -7.52 -6.59
N LEU A 111 -1.78 -8.02 -7.51
CA LEU A 111 -2.74 -9.10 -7.23
C LEU A 111 -2.05 -10.37 -6.72
N ASP A 112 -0.98 -10.80 -7.42
CA ASP A 112 -0.22 -12.01 -7.08
C ASP A 112 0.47 -11.93 -5.71
N GLN A 113 0.85 -10.72 -5.29
CA GLN A 113 1.61 -10.48 -4.05
C GLN A 113 0.70 -10.04 -2.89
N ARG A 114 -0.58 -9.76 -3.15
CA ARG A 114 -1.52 -9.17 -2.18
C ARG A 114 -0.96 -7.91 -1.52
N LEU A 115 -0.23 -7.13 -2.31
CA LEU A 115 0.41 -5.89 -1.89
C LEU A 115 -0.34 -4.68 -2.43
N VAL A 116 -0.30 -3.60 -1.68
CA VAL A 116 -0.58 -2.24 -2.15
C VAL A 116 0.74 -1.48 -2.18
N VAL A 117 1.13 -0.99 -3.36
CA VAL A 117 2.28 -0.09 -3.51
C VAL A 117 1.76 1.32 -3.73
N VAL A 118 2.26 2.25 -2.94
CA VAL A 118 1.88 3.66 -2.96
C VAL A 118 2.98 4.45 -3.66
N TYR A 119 2.57 5.32 -4.59
CA TYR A 119 3.44 6.27 -5.28
C TYR A 119 2.97 7.70 -5.03
N GLU A 120 3.92 8.62 -4.95
CA GLU A 120 3.71 10.05 -4.82
C GLU A 120 4.12 10.76 -6.11
N ALA A 121 3.31 11.75 -6.54
CA ALA A 121 3.58 12.55 -7.73
C ALA A 121 3.84 14.03 -7.46
N THR A 122 3.15 14.64 -6.49
CA THR A 122 3.02 16.11 -6.39
C THR A 122 4.36 16.82 -6.20
N VAL A 123 5.26 16.30 -5.37
CA VAL A 123 6.59 16.92 -5.15
C VAL A 123 7.64 16.51 -6.19
N HIS A 124 7.33 15.57 -7.08
CA HIS A 124 8.29 14.95 -7.98
C HIS A 124 8.02 15.16 -9.48
N GLY A 125 6.77 15.51 -9.85
CA GLY A 125 6.35 15.63 -11.26
C GLY A 125 6.35 14.30 -12.03
N ARG A 126 6.51 13.18 -11.32
CA ARG A 126 6.56 11.80 -11.81
C ARG A 126 6.18 10.87 -10.68
N TRP A 127 5.74 9.64 -10.98
CA TRP A 127 5.50 8.63 -9.96
C TRP A 127 6.83 8.20 -9.31
N LEU A 128 7.00 8.50 -8.04
CA LEU A 128 8.04 7.90 -7.20
C LEU A 128 7.39 7.02 -6.15
N ARG A 129 7.98 5.84 -5.93
CA ARG A 129 7.46 4.90 -4.94
C ARG A 129 7.67 5.49 -3.55
N HIS A 130 6.58 5.59 -2.80
CA HIS A 130 6.57 6.07 -1.41
C HIS A 130 6.64 4.90 -0.42
N SER A 131 5.78 3.88 -0.58
CA SER A 131 5.71 2.76 0.38
C SER A 131 5.09 1.51 -0.24
N ALA A 132 5.23 0.34 0.42
CA ALA A 132 4.58 -0.90 0.04
C ALA A 132 4.04 -1.64 1.27
N HIS A 133 2.84 -2.18 1.16
CA HIS A 133 2.04 -2.67 2.30
C HIS A 133 1.34 -3.97 1.93
N HIS A 134 1.37 -4.99 2.79
CA HIS A 134 0.53 -6.17 2.58
C HIS A 134 -0.94 -5.84 2.87
N LEU A 135 -1.86 -6.46 2.14
CA LEU A 135 -3.30 -6.36 2.45
C LEU A 135 -3.63 -7.13 3.73
N ASP A 136 -2.91 -8.22 4.00
CA ASP A 136 -2.95 -8.89 5.31
C ASP A 136 -1.95 -8.22 6.27
N PRO A 137 -2.41 -7.52 7.33
CA PRO A 137 -1.51 -6.85 8.26
C PRO A 137 -0.61 -7.82 9.04
N PHE A 138 -0.95 -9.11 9.13
CA PHE A 138 -0.06 -10.10 9.76
C PHE A 138 1.17 -10.41 8.90
N GLU A 139 1.11 -10.12 7.60
CA GLU A 139 2.21 -10.29 6.65
C GLU A 139 3.21 -9.13 6.70
N ASP A 140 2.83 -7.97 7.24
CA ASP A 140 3.76 -6.85 7.46
C ASP A 140 4.83 -7.21 8.49
N LEU A 141 6.10 -6.98 8.13
CA LEU A 141 7.23 -7.14 9.04
C LEU A 141 7.44 -5.94 9.97
N PHE A 142 7.05 -4.76 9.51
CA PHE A 142 7.25 -3.48 10.20
C PHE A 142 5.93 -2.72 10.16
N VAL A 143 5.40 -2.40 11.33
CA VAL A 143 4.15 -1.65 11.47
C VAL A 143 4.40 -0.39 12.25
N THR A 144 3.79 0.70 11.80
CA THR A 144 3.79 1.97 12.54
C THR A 144 2.77 1.89 13.67
N ALA A 145 3.22 2.09 14.91
CA ALA A 145 2.38 2.18 16.08
C ALA A 145 2.31 3.65 16.56
N PRO A 146 1.14 4.11 17.03
CA PRO A 146 1.05 5.43 17.65
C PRO A 146 1.95 5.47 18.88
N ALA A 147 2.61 6.61 19.10
CA ALA A 147 3.36 6.85 20.32
C ALA A 147 2.46 6.68 21.56
N LEU A 148 3.05 6.23 22.67
CA LEU A 148 2.30 6.01 23.93
C LEU A 148 1.81 7.34 24.56
N ASP A 149 2.27 8.48 24.07
CA ASP A 149 1.88 9.82 24.46
C ASP A 149 1.19 10.59 23.31
N GLU A 150 0.21 11.43 23.66
CA GLU A 150 -0.48 12.35 22.73
C GLU A 150 0.51 13.41 22.22
N GLY A 151 1.35 13.04 21.25
CA GLY A 151 2.34 13.92 20.64
C GLY A 151 3.69 13.28 20.30
N GLY A 152 3.92 12.01 20.64
CA GLY A 152 5.16 11.34 20.29
C GLY A 152 5.25 10.96 18.80
N ALA A 153 6.48 10.83 18.32
CA ALA A 153 6.74 10.39 16.95
C ALA A 153 6.22 8.97 16.72
N GLU A 154 5.70 8.72 15.53
CA GLU A 154 5.31 7.38 15.06
C GLU A 154 6.45 6.38 15.29
N MET A 155 6.17 5.30 16.03
CA MET A 155 7.16 4.27 16.35
C MET A 155 7.05 3.11 15.36
N THR A 156 8.16 2.60 14.86
CA THR A 156 8.15 1.42 13.98
C THR A 156 8.41 0.15 14.79
N VAL A 157 7.47 -0.78 14.76
CA VAL A 157 7.54 -2.04 15.51
C VAL A 157 7.79 -3.22 14.58
N CYS A 158 8.80 -4.04 14.89
CA CYS A 158 9.00 -5.31 14.22
C CYS A 158 8.00 -6.35 14.73
N THR A 159 7.16 -6.88 13.84
CA THR A 159 6.10 -7.86 14.18
C THR A 159 6.64 -9.25 14.53
N VAL A 160 7.91 -9.53 14.22
CA VAL A 160 8.54 -10.84 14.51
C VAL A 160 9.08 -10.93 15.93
N CYS A 161 9.76 -9.88 16.40
CA CYS A 161 10.46 -9.90 17.70
C CYS A 161 9.97 -8.85 18.70
N GLY A 162 9.10 -7.94 18.27
CA GLY A 162 8.58 -6.84 19.09
C GLY A 162 9.57 -5.71 19.33
N ALA A 163 10.66 -5.63 18.56
CA ALA A 163 11.60 -4.51 18.66
C ALA A 163 10.94 -3.20 18.20
N VAL A 164 11.23 -2.10 18.88
CA VAL A 164 10.65 -0.77 18.61
C VAL A 164 11.78 0.17 18.23
N ASP A 165 11.67 0.82 17.08
CA ASP A 165 12.66 1.74 16.50
C ASP A 165 14.09 1.15 16.34
N GLU A 166 14.21 -0.18 16.40
CA GLU A 166 15.41 -0.94 16.08
C GLU A 166 15.38 -1.39 14.61
N ILE A 167 15.11 -0.43 13.71
CA ILE A 167 14.87 -0.68 12.29
C ILE A 167 15.84 0.15 11.44
N ASP A 168 16.63 -0.52 10.62
CA ASP A 168 17.44 0.12 9.58
C ASP A 168 16.63 0.19 8.28
N HIS A 169 16.68 1.33 7.59
CA HIS A 169 16.11 1.52 6.27
C HIS A 169 17.17 2.05 5.31
N VAL A 170 17.28 1.43 4.14
CA VAL A 170 18.19 1.80 3.07
C VAL A 170 17.39 1.97 1.78
N GLU A 171 17.64 3.06 1.07
CA GLU A 171 17.12 3.32 -0.26
C GLU A 171 18.29 3.59 -1.20
N VAL A 172 18.37 2.86 -2.32
CA VAL A 172 19.42 3.04 -3.32
C VAL A 172 18.83 3.07 -4.73
N PRO A 173 19.41 3.82 -5.68
CA PRO A 173 18.98 3.78 -7.08
C PRO A 173 19.03 2.36 -7.62
N SER A 174 17.93 1.92 -8.23
CA SER A 174 17.83 0.55 -8.73
C SER A 174 18.72 0.33 -9.95
N ILE A 175 19.36 -0.84 -10.01
CA ILE A 175 20.12 -1.31 -11.18
C ILE A 175 19.20 -1.49 -12.41
N ALA A 176 17.89 -1.57 -12.19
CA ALA A 176 16.88 -1.59 -13.26
C ALA A 176 16.89 -0.33 -14.15
N GLY A 177 17.59 0.73 -13.75
CA GLY A 177 17.68 2.00 -14.48
C GLY A 177 16.48 2.92 -14.25
N TYR A 178 15.60 2.57 -13.31
CA TYR A 178 14.47 3.38 -12.86
C TYR A 178 14.05 2.95 -11.46
N GLY A 179 13.48 3.86 -10.67
CA GLY A 179 13.05 3.60 -9.29
C GLY A 179 14.21 3.40 -8.30
N HIS A 180 13.88 3.05 -7.07
CA HIS A 180 14.83 2.72 -6.02
C HIS A 180 14.58 1.32 -5.48
N ASP A 181 15.67 0.63 -5.16
CA ASP A 181 15.63 -0.57 -4.34
C ASP A 181 15.59 -0.11 -2.88
N THR A 182 14.61 -0.60 -2.12
CA THR A 182 14.50 -0.30 -0.70
C THR A 182 14.76 -1.57 0.12
N ALA A 183 15.44 -1.44 1.24
CA ALA A 183 15.64 -2.52 2.19
C ALA A 183 15.40 -2.01 3.61
N THR A 184 14.42 -2.58 4.29
CA THR A 184 14.12 -2.33 5.70
C THR A 184 14.45 -3.58 6.49
N SER A 185 15.19 -3.49 7.58
CA SER A 185 15.58 -4.63 8.41
C SER A 185 15.53 -4.33 9.89
N CYS A 186 15.06 -5.30 10.69
CA CYS A 186 15.17 -5.25 12.15
C CYS A 186 16.61 -5.57 12.56
N THR A 187 17.27 -4.66 13.26
CA THR A 187 18.63 -4.89 13.75
C THR A 187 18.70 -5.95 14.85
N ARG A 188 17.57 -6.22 15.54
CA ARG A 188 17.47 -7.22 16.61
C ARG A 188 17.32 -8.65 16.12
N CYS A 189 16.35 -8.92 15.24
CA CYS A 189 16.08 -10.28 14.77
C CYS A 189 16.61 -10.55 13.36
N GLY A 190 17.03 -9.52 12.61
CA GLY A 190 17.51 -9.64 11.24
C GLY A 190 16.43 -9.97 10.21
N SER A 191 15.14 -9.91 10.57
CA SER A 191 14.05 -9.99 9.60
C SER A 191 14.07 -8.75 8.72
N SER A 192 13.79 -8.90 7.43
CA SER A 192 13.91 -7.82 6.46
C SER A 192 12.85 -7.86 5.37
N VAL A 193 12.50 -6.68 4.86
CA VAL A 193 11.76 -6.49 3.62
C VAL A 193 12.68 -5.77 2.66
N ALA A 194 13.01 -6.40 1.54
CA ALA A 194 13.62 -5.73 0.41
C ALA A 194 12.55 -5.51 -0.66
N THR A 195 12.68 -4.48 -1.47
CA THR A 195 11.82 -4.29 -2.64
C THR A 195 12.65 -3.73 -3.77
N ASP A 196 12.40 -4.20 -4.99
CA ASP A 196 12.95 -3.61 -6.19
C ASP A 196 11.87 -3.39 -7.26
N PRO A 197 12.09 -2.48 -8.22
CA PRO A 197 11.12 -2.14 -9.26
C PRO A 197 10.83 -3.27 -10.26
N VAL A 198 11.66 -4.31 -10.33
CA VAL A 198 11.57 -5.39 -11.33
C VAL A 198 10.85 -6.61 -10.77
N PHE A 199 11.17 -7.01 -9.54
CA PHE A 199 10.69 -8.23 -8.91
C PHE A 199 9.69 -7.97 -7.77
N GLY A 200 9.57 -6.72 -7.31
CA GLY A 200 8.63 -6.35 -6.26
C GLY A 200 9.17 -6.64 -4.85
N GLY A 201 8.28 -6.97 -3.91
CA GLY A 201 8.64 -7.14 -2.50
C GLY A 201 9.17 -8.52 -2.15
N HIS A 202 10.27 -8.55 -1.41
CA HIS A 202 10.90 -9.75 -0.88
C HIS A 202 10.95 -9.68 0.64
N VAL A 203 10.16 -10.54 1.29
CA VAL A 203 10.07 -10.62 2.76
C VAL A 203 10.90 -11.80 3.26
N THR A 204 11.87 -11.52 4.13
CA THR A 204 12.64 -12.54 4.84
C THR A 204 12.32 -12.47 6.33
N ARG A 205 11.55 -13.46 6.82
CA ARG A 205 11.31 -13.63 8.26
C ARG A 205 12.39 -14.51 8.87
N LYS A 206 13.08 -14.01 9.90
CA LYS A 206 14.01 -14.82 10.68
C LYS A 206 13.27 -15.50 11.84
N PRO A 207 13.54 -16.78 12.12
CA PRO A 207 12.95 -17.46 13.26
C PRO A 207 13.36 -16.74 14.56
N TRP A 208 12.38 -16.46 15.41
CA TRP A 208 12.57 -15.75 16.68
C TRP A 208 11.70 -16.36 17.79
N PRO A 209 12.23 -16.56 19.01
CA PRO A 209 13.64 -16.40 19.40
C PRO A 209 14.55 -17.37 18.62
N PRO A 210 15.84 -17.02 18.43
CA PRO A 210 16.77 -17.88 17.70
C PRO A 210 16.80 -19.25 18.36
N HIS A 211 16.52 -20.31 17.58
CA HIS A 211 16.68 -21.67 18.07
C HIS A 211 18.15 -21.86 18.42
N THR A 212 18.47 -22.05 19.72
CA THR A 212 19.77 -22.58 20.10
C THR A 212 19.88 -23.97 19.47
N PRO A 213 20.92 -24.24 18.65
CA PRO A 213 21.15 -25.59 18.20
C PRO A 213 21.34 -26.45 19.45
N THR A 214 20.48 -27.45 19.62
CA THR A 214 20.63 -28.47 20.65
C THR A 214 22.00 -29.11 20.43
N THR A 215 22.99 -28.73 21.24
CA THR A 215 24.26 -29.46 21.33
C THR A 215 23.91 -30.83 21.88
N GLY A 216 23.66 -31.77 20.97
CA GLY A 216 23.46 -33.18 21.28
C GLY A 216 24.64 -33.66 22.09
N SER A 217 24.37 -33.95 23.35
CA SER A 217 25.22 -34.66 24.28
C SER A 217 25.69 -35.97 23.63
N THR A 218 26.94 -36.02 23.17
CA THR A 218 27.64 -37.28 22.92
C THR A 218 27.79 -37.98 24.26
N ARG A 219 27.10 -39.11 24.42
CA ARG A 219 27.43 -40.11 25.44
C ARG A 219 27.25 -41.49 24.86
#